data_AF-A0A1S3ZN32-F1
#
_entry.id   AF-A0A1S3ZN32-F1
#
_cell.length_a   1.000
_cell.length_b   1.000
_cell.length_c   1.000
_cell.angle_alpha   90.00
_cell.angle_beta   90.00
_cell.angle_gamma   90.00
#
_symmetry.space_group_name_H-M   'P 1'
#
loop_
_entity.id
_entity.type
_entity.pdbx_description
1 polymer ?
#
loop_
_entity_poly.entity_id
_entity_poly.type
_entity_poly.pdbx_seq_one_letter_code
_entity_poly.pdbx_strand_id
1 'polypeptide(L)'
;MRFSVLATERLNIRHSSDICCNYHSSAMDMDNIPPLLILEILSRLADSTDLARCRVASKTLNALSRDARSINLNCSFDRYTKSRSPDIRDSITPFKRIFNKLISELSIVEAISIGVEKPFETVHTTPLGYVNDSHLTDVNFVAHWLPKVNEKLRALSISDFWVQSCWRPSNVLALISSHCHHLLELEKEFLAVSGWFASDAQAYNFDTGIYYVG
;
A
#
# COMPACT_ATOMS: atom_id res chain seq x y z
N MET A 1 44.75 36.37 -41.14
CA MET A 1 46.11 36.68 -40.63
C MET A 1 45.96 37.32 -39.26
N ARG A 2 46.48 36.68 -38.21
CA ARG A 2 46.51 37.19 -36.82
C ARG A 2 47.48 38.36 -36.71
N PHE A 3 47.18 39.36 -35.88
CA PHE A 3 48.07 40.05 -34.91
C PHE A 3 47.15 40.92 -34.02
N SER A 4 46.87 40.55 -32.76
CA SER A 4 47.64 40.78 -31.53
C SER A 4 47.40 42.16 -30.87
N VAL A 5 46.54 42.12 -29.82
CA VAL A 5 46.58 42.79 -28.51
C VAL A 5 47.28 44.16 -28.37
N LEU A 6 46.53 45.16 -27.90
CA LEU A 6 46.99 46.16 -26.93
C LEU A 6 45.83 46.55 -25.99
N ALA A 7 46.13 46.59 -24.70
CA ALA A 7 45.21 46.82 -23.59
C ALA A 7 45.37 48.23 -23.02
N THR A 8 44.25 48.91 -22.77
CA THR A 8 44.10 50.16 -21.98
C THR A 8 42.58 50.31 -21.76
N GLU A 9 41.97 50.63 -20.62
CA GLU A 9 42.38 51.25 -19.37
C GLU A 9 41.28 51.02 -18.31
N ARG A 10 41.62 51.30 -17.06
CA ARG A 10 40.86 51.01 -15.82
C ARG A 10 39.62 51.90 -15.62
N LEU A 11 38.55 51.33 -15.05
CA LEU A 11 37.62 52.08 -14.18
C LEU A 11 37.36 51.32 -12.86
N ASN A 12 38.11 51.79 -11.86
CA ASN A 12 37.80 51.97 -10.44
C ASN A 12 36.45 51.42 -9.92
N ILE A 13 36.49 50.40 -9.06
CA ILE A 13 35.38 50.02 -8.18
C ILE A 13 35.91 49.87 -6.75
N ARG A 14 35.49 50.79 -5.87
CA ARG A 14 35.52 50.58 -4.42
C ARG A 14 34.16 50.94 -3.82
N HIS A 15 33.61 49.94 -3.11
CA HIS A 15 32.75 49.98 -1.92
C HIS A 15 31.39 50.69 -1.89
N SER A 16 30.33 49.86 -1.76
CA SER A 16 29.27 49.96 -0.72
C SER A 16 28.43 48.68 -0.82
N SER A 17 28.64 47.70 0.05
CA SER A 17 27.94 47.50 1.33
C SER A 17 26.45 47.17 1.17
N ASP A 18 26.12 45.95 1.61
CA ASP A 18 24.90 45.58 2.30
C ASP A 18 23.57 45.64 1.54
N ILE A 19 23.25 44.55 0.83
CA ILE A 19 21.96 43.86 0.99
C ILE A 19 22.20 42.35 0.81
N CYS A 20 22.80 41.69 1.80
CA CYS A 20 22.52 40.27 1.97
C CYS A 20 21.06 40.19 2.45
N CYS A 21 20.17 39.82 1.53
CA CYS A 21 18.84 39.34 1.90
C CYS A 21 19.04 38.08 2.75
N ASN A 22 19.17 38.26 4.07
CA ASN A 22 18.93 37.21 5.03
C ASN A 22 17.44 36.89 4.98
N TYR A 23 17.02 36.18 3.93
CA TYR A 23 15.93 35.23 4.08
C TYR A 23 16.46 34.17 5.02
N HIS A 24 16.29 34.42 6.32
CA HIS A 24 16.23 33.38 7.31
C HIS A 24 15.02 32.54 6.91
N SER A 25 15.24 31.62 5.97
CA SER A 25 14.34 30.52 5.74
C SER A 25 14.32 29.79 7.08
N SER A 26 13.30 30.08 7.88
CA SER A 26 12.83 29.15 8.89
C SER A 26 12.31 27.94 8.11
N ALA A 27 13.23 27.19 7.52
CA ALA A 27 12.97 25.87 7.05
C ALA A 27 12.58 25.13 8.32
N MET A 28 11.31 24.81 8.45
CA MET A 28 10.86 23.80 9.38
C MET A 28 11.56 22.51 8.97
N ASP A 29 12.77 22.33 9.48
CA ASP A 29 13.47 21.09 9.36
C ASP A 29 12.67 20.04 10.12
N MET A 30 12.50 18.86 9.54
CA MET A 30 11.76 17.75 10.14
C MET A 30 12.34 17.36 11.51
N ASP A 31 13.60 17.71 11.75
CA ASP A 31 14.30 17.51 13.01
C ASP A 31 13.82 18.43 14.16
N ASN A 32 13.04 19.47 13.86
CA ASN A 32 12.44 20.35 14.88
C ASN A 32 11.04 19.88 15.33
N ILE A 33 10.47 18.86 14.68
CA ILE A 33 9.16 18.33 15.03
C ILE A 33 9.33 17.26 16.12
N PRO A 34 8.60 17.35 17.24
CA PRO A 34 8.58 16.30 18.26
C PRO A 34 8.32 14.90 17.67
N PRO A 35 9.09 13.86 18.05
CA PRO A 35 8.95 12.51 17.48
C PRO A 35 7.53 11.94 17.53
N LEU A 36 6.77 12.26 18.59
CA LEU A 36 5.38 11.83 18.73
C LEU A 36 4.45 12.42 17.66
N LEU A 37 4.67 13.67 17.26
CA LEU A 37 3.89 14.30 16.19
C LEU A 37 4.25 13.74 14.83
N ILE A 38 5.53 13.43 14.58
CA ILE A 38 5.95 12.74 13.36
C ILE A 38 5.28 11.38 13.28
N LEU A 39 5.28 10.61 14.37
CA LEU A 39 4.62 9.31 14.42
C LEU A 39 3.11 9.43 14.17
N GLU A 40 2.45 10.43 14.72
CA GLU A 40 1.04 10.72 14.47
C GLU A 40 0.77 11.06 12.99
N ILE A 41 1.65 11.82 12.35
CA ILE A 41 1.54 12.10 10.91
C ILE A 41 1.69 10.81 10.11
N LEU A 42 2.70 10.00 10.44
CA LEU A 42 2.97 8.73 9.75
C LEU A 42 1.83 7.72 9.92
N SER A 43 1.19 7.68 11.10
CA SER A 43 0.06 6.77 11.37
C SER A 43 -1.22 7.17 10.62
N ARG A 44 -1.31 8.43 10.17
CA ARG A 44 -2.43 8.97 9.38
C ARG A 44 -2.24 8.80 7.87
N LEU A 45 -1.09 8.29 7.41
CA LEU A 45 -0.90 8.00 6.00
C LEU A 45 -1.88 6.92 5.55
N ALA A 46 -2.57 7.20 4.46
CA ALA A 46 -3.60 6.30 3.94
C ALA A 46 -3.00 5.04 3.30
N ASP A 47 -1.78 5.09 2.75
CA ASP A 47 -1.13 3.95 2.10
C ASP A 47 0.25 3.69 2.70
N SER A 48 0.54 2.44 3.03
CA SER A 48 1.83 1.98 3.55
C SER A 48 2.95 2.11 2.51
N THR A 49 2.62 2.28 1.24
CA THR A 49 3.54 2.68 0.18
C THR A 49 4.12 4.07 0.48
N ASP A 50 3.32 5.00 0.99
CA ASP A 50 3.80 6.33 1.40
C ASP A 50 4.68 6.23 2.64
N LEU A 51 4.32 5.37 3.60
CA LEU A 51 5.18 5.08 4.75
C LEU A 51 6.55 4.53 4.31
N ALA A 52 6.59 3.66 3.31
CA ALA A 52 7.83 3.16 2.72
C ALA A 52 8.64 4.25 2.00
N ARG A 53 7.99 5.24 1.38
CA ARG A 53 8.66 6.42 0.81
C ARG A 53 9.24 7.32 1.90
N CYS A 54 8.52 7.53 3.01
CA CYS A 54 9.03 8.26 4.17
C CYS A 54 10.28 7.61 4.76
N ARG A 55 10.33 6.27 4.80
CA ARG A 55 11.51 5.51 5.27
C ARG A 55 12.78 5.83 4.51
N VAL A 56 12.70 6.02 3.19
CA VAL A 56 13.88 6.30 2.36
C VAL A 56 14.27 7.78 2.36
N ALA A 57 13.36 8.67 2.78
CA ALA A 57 13.58 10.11 2.76
C ALA A 57 14.48 10.60 3.92
N SER A 58 14.41 9.98 5.10
CA SER A 58 15.23 10.39 6.26
C SER A 58 15.46 9.26 7.26
N LYS A 59 16.58 9.31 8.00
CA LYS A 59 16.88 8.38 9.10
C LYS A 59 15.87 8.48 10.24
N THR A 60 15.41 9.69 10.55
CA THR A 60 14.40 9.96 11.60
C THR A 60 13.07 9.29 11.24
N LEU A 61 12.61 9.51 10.01
CA LEU A 61 11.38 8.88 9.49
C LEU A 61 11.52 7.37 9.39
N ASN A 62 12.68 6.86 8.96
CA ASN A 62 12.96 5.43 8.95
C ASN A 62 12.80 4.82 10.35
N ALA A 63 13.39 5.42 11.37
CA ALA A 63 13.29 4.95 12.76
C ALA A 63 11.83 4.95 13.24
N LEU A 64 11.14 6.09 13.15
CA LEU A 64 9.78 6.26 13.68
C LEU A 64 8.72 5.48 12.90
N SER A 65 8.91 5.25 11.60
CA SER A 65 7.97 4.46 10.79
C SER A 65 7.86 2.98 11.20
N ARG A 66 8.78 2.47 12.04
CA ARG A 66 8.71 1.13 12.62
C ARG A 66 7.75 1.05 13.81
N ASP A 67 7.43 2.20 14.40
CA ASP A 67 6.47 2.34 15.51
C ASP A 67 5.05 2.58 15.02
N ALA A 68 4.85 2.68 13.69
CA ALA A 68 3.53 2.70 13.08
C ALA A 68 2.79 1.39 13.40
N ARG A 69 1.53 1.51 13.82
CA ARG A 69 0.72 0.37 14.28
C ARG A 69 -0.34 -0.09 13.28
N SER A 70 -0.47 0.63 12.17
CA SER A 70 -1.41 0.33 11.11
C SER A 70 -0.67 -0.07 9.83
N ILE A 71 -1.21 -1.07 9.15
CA ILE A 71 -0.86 -1.37 7.77
C ILE A 71 -2.10 -1.11 6.93
N ASN A 72 -1.98 -0.23 5.95
CA ASN A 72 -2.98 -0.10 4.88
C ASN A 72 -2.27 -0.28 3.54
N LEU A 73 -2.57 -1.34 2.81
CA LEU A 73 -1.91 -1.65 1.55
C LEU A 73 -2.94 -2.07 0.52
N ASN A 74 -3.07 -1.26 -0.53
CA ASN A 74 -3.97 -1.55 -1.64
C ASN A 74 -3.20 -1.85 -2.92
N CYS A 75 -3.56 -2.95 -3.58
CA CYS A 75 -3.07 -3.30 -4.89
C CYS A 75 -3.85 -2.47 -5.91
N SER A 76 -3.19 -1.49 -6.54
CA SER A 76 -3.83 -0.73 -7.61
C SER A 76 -4.21 -1.62 -8.79
N PHE A 77 -5.25 -1.24 -9.52
CA PHE A 77 -5.69 -2.00 -10.70
C PHE A 77 -4.59 -2.12 -11.77
N ASP A 78 -3.77 -1.08 -11.94
CA ASP A 78 -2.59 -1.09 -12.83
C ASP A 78 -1.56 -2.15 -12.39
N ARG A 79 -1.24 -2.21 -11.10
CA ARG A 79 -0.33 -3.24 -10.57
C ARG A 79 -0.92 -4.64 -10.77
N TYR A 80 -2.21 -4.80 -10.49
CA TYR A 80 -2.93 -6.05 -10.68
C TYR A 80 -2.86 -6.54 -12.13
N THR A 81 -3.22 -5.68 -13.10
CA THR A 81 -3.20 -6.02 -14.52
C THR A 81 -1.79 -6.38 -14.99
N LYS A 82 -0.78 -5.60 -14.60
CA LYS A 82 0.60 -5.90 -14.95
C LYS A 82 1.12 -7.21 -14.32
N SER A 83 0.72 -7.54 -13.09
CA SER A 83 1.08 -8.83 -12.46
C SER A 83 0.52 -10.05 -13.21
N ARG A 84 -0.52 -9.84 -14.02
CA ARG A 84 -1.14 -10.88 -14.86
C ARG A 84 -0.58 -10.94 -16.28
N SER A 85 0.18 -9.93 -16.71
CA SER A 85 0.78 -9.91 -18.04
C SER A 85 2.04 -10.80 -18.07
N PRO A 86 2.11 -11.82 -18.94
CA PRO A 86 3.25 -12.73 -19.02
C PRO A 86 4.59 -12.01 -19.25
N ASP A 87 4.58 -10.92 -20.02
CA ASP A 87 5.78 -10.21 -20.45
C ASP A 87 6.45 -9.41 -19.32
N ILE A 88 5.65 -8.98 -18.34
CA ILE A 88 6.11 -8.07 -17.27
C ILE A 88 5.88 -8.62 -15.87
N ARG A 89 5.18 -9.75 -15.71
CA ARG A 89 4.92 -10.38 -14.40
C ARG A 89 6.19 -10.57 -13.59
N ASP A 90 7.25 -11.07 -14.21
CA ASP A 90 8.49 -11.40 -13.51
C ASP A 90 9.27 -10.14 -13.06
N SER A 91 8.93 -8.97 -13.63
CA SER A 91 9.48 -7.67 -13.24
C SER A 91 8.74 -7.03 -12.05
N ILE A 92 7.59 -7.57 -11.67
CA ILE A 92 6.74 -7.00 -10.62
C ILE A 92 6.95 -7.76 -9.32
N THR A 93 7.24 -7.01 -8.25
CA THR A 93 7.31 -7.62 -6.93
C THR A 93 5.90 -8.08 -6.50
N PRO A 94 5.72 -9.37 -6.16
CA PRO A 94 4.43 -9.88 -5.73
C PRO A 94 3.85 -9.10 -4.54
N PHE A 95 2.56 -8.81 -4.59
CA PHE A 95 1.82 -8.10 -3.56
C PHE A 95 1.95 -8.77 -2.18
N LYS A 96 1.74 -10.09 -2.12
CA LYS A 96 1.88 -10.86 -0.87
C LYS A 96 3.29 -10.73 -0.28
N ARG A 97 4.32 -10.62 -1.12
CA ARG A 97 5.71 -10.42 -0.68
C ARG A 97 5.93 -9.02 -0.10
N ILE A 98 5.34 -7.98 -0.70
CA ILE A 98 5.40 -6.61 -0.16
C ILE A 98 4.72 -6.57 1.22
N PHE A 99 3.52 -7.15 1.33
CA PHE A 99 2.79 -7.20 2.58
C PHE A 99 3.57 -7.94 3.68
N ASN A 100 4.09 -9.13 3.39
CA ASN A 100 4.90 -9.89 4.36
C ASN A 100 6.14 -9.13 4.83
N LYS A 101 6.77 -8.36 3.93
CA LYS A 101 7.88 -7.49 4.29
C LYS A 101 7.45 -6.39 5.27
N LEU A 102 6.32 -5.73 5.02
CA LEU A 102 5.77 -4.72 5.94
C LEU A 102 5.48 -5.30 7.33
N ILE A 103 4.82 -6.46 7.40
CA ILE A 103 4.56 -7.18 8.65
C ILE A 103 5.86 -7.45 9.41
N SER A 104 6.93 -7.87 8.71
CA SER A 104 8.21 -8.17 9.35
C SER A 104 8.99 -6.94 9.83
N GLU A 105 8.66 -5.75 9.34
CA GLU A 105 9.35 -4.50 9.67
C GLU A 105 8.72 -3.76 10.85
N LEU A 106 7.48 -4.11 11.23
CA LEU A 106 6.75 -3.50 12.34
C LEU A 106 6.85 -4.36 13.60
N SER A 107 6.97 -3.72 14.75
CA SER A 107 7.07 -4.40 16.06
C SER A 107 5.69 -4.79 16.61
N ILE A 108 4.70 -3.91 16.44
CA ILE A 108 3.34 -4.06 16.93
C ILE A 108 2.39 -3.62 15.83
N VAL A 109 1.43 -4.47 15.49
CA VAL A 109 0.39 -4.17 14.49
C VAL A 109 -0.97 -4.28 15.17
N GLU A 110 -1.70 -3.17 15.20
CA GLU A 110 -3.04 -3.04 15.79
C GLU A 110 -4.14 -3.00 14.72
N ALA A 111 -3.83 -2.54 13.51
CA ALA A 111 -4.80 -2.46 12.42
C ALA A 111 -4.18 -2.92 11.09
N ILE A 112 -4.90 -3.74 10.34
CA ILE A 112 -4.52 -4.18 8.99
C ILE A 112 -5.68 -3.94 8.04
N SER A 113 -5.40 -3.28 6.92
CA SER A 113 -6.27 -3.14 5.76
C SER A 113 -5.48 -3.58 4.53
N ILE A 114 -5.94 -4.64 3.87
CA ILE A 114 -5.38 -5.09 2.59
C ILE A 114 -6.48 -5.23 1.56
N GLY A 115 -6.25 -4.69 0.37
CA GLY A 115 -7.28 -4.69 -0.66
C GLY A 115 -6.73 -4.74 -2.07
N VAL A 116 -7.59 -5.11 -3.01
CA VAL A 116 -7.39 -4.85 -4.44
C VAL A 116 -8.34 -3.75 -4.87
N GLU A 117 -7.81 -2.70 -5.49
CA GLU A 117 -8.60 -1.58 -5.99
C GLU A 117 -9.61 -2.06 -7.04
N LYS A 118 -10.85 -1.58 -6.93
CA LYS A 118 -11.89 -1.89 -7.92
C LYS A 118 -11.58 -1.14 -9.21
N PRO A 119 -11.65 -1.80 -10.39
CA PRO A 119 -11.61 -1.07 -11.65
C PRO A 119 -12.76 -0.07 -11.72
N PHE A 120 -12.47 1.15 -12.15
CA PHE A 120 -13.45 2.23 -12.26
C PHE A 120 -14.54 1.93 -13.30
N GLU A 121 -14.27 1.08 -14.29
CA GLU A 121 -15.21 0.68 -15.33
C GLU A 121 -14.97 -0.77 -15.78
N THR A 122 -16.01 -1.34 -16.39
CA THR A 122 -16.24 -2.73 -16.83
C THR A 122 -15.10 -3.33 -17.66
N VAL A 123 -13.97 -3.65 -17.04
CA VAL A 123 -12.91 -4.42 -17.73
C VAL A 123 -13.39 -5.86 -17.84
N HIS A 124 -13.74 -6.25 -19.08
CA HIS A 124 -13.97 -7.64 -19.46
C HIS A 124 -12.82 -8.49 -18.96
N THR A 125 -13.10 -9.25 -17.90
CA THR A 125 -12.10 -10.11 -17.28
C THR A 125 -11.94 -11.29 -18.20
N THR A 126 -10.98 -11.21 -19.12
CA THR A 126 -10.56 -12.38 -19.87
C THR A 126 -10.13 -13.46 -18.85
N PRO A 127 -10.50 -14.73 -19.07
CA PRO A 127 -10.16 -15.84 -18.19
C PRO A 127 -8.67 -16.21 -18.36
N LEU A 128 -7.79 -15.23 -18.18
CA LEU A 128 -6.35 -15.39 -18.26
C LEU A 128 -5.85 -15.82 -16.89
N GLY A 129 -5.58 -17.12 -16.73
CA GLY A 129 -4.74 -17.72 -15.69
C GLY A 129 -4.84 -17.15 -14.27
N TYR A 130 -5.31 -17.96 -13.33
CA TYR A 130 -5.41 -17.56 -11.92
C TYR A 130 -4.04 -17.23 -11.30
N VAL A 131 -3.70 -15.94 -11.23
CA VAL A 131 -2.49 -15.48 -10.53
C VAL A 131 -2.77 -15.43 -9.03
N ASN A 132 -2.17 -16.36 -8.28
CA ASN A 132 -2.39 -16.53 -6.83
C ASN A 132 -1.99 -15.34 -5.96
N ASP A 133 -1.21 -14.39 -6.49
CA ASP A 133 -0.73 -13.22 -5.74
C ASP A 133 -1.86 -12.26 -5.34
N SER A 134 -2.98 -12.30 -6.06
CA SER A 134 -4.14 -11.44 -5.83
C SER A 134 -5.27 -12.07 -5.01
N HIS A 135 -5.13 -13.35 -4.63
CA HIS A 135 -6.06 -14.05 -3.75
C HIS A 135 -5.66 -13.81 -2.28
N LEU A 136 -6.08 -12.68 -1.72
CA LEU A 136 -5.72 -12.20 -0.38
C LEU A 136 -6.37 -13.03 0.72
N THR A 137 -7.46 -13.73 0.42
CA THR A 137 -8.16 -14.60 1.37
C THR A 137 -7.71 -16.05 1.29
N ASP A 138 -6.63 -16.33 0.58
CA ASP A 138 -5.91 -17.61 0.63
C ASP A 138 -5.51 -17.96 2.07
N VAL A 139 -6.01 -19.10 2.57
CA VAL A 139 -5.77 -19.57 3.93
C VAL A 139 -4.27 -19.74 4.21
N ASN A 140 -3.48 -20.21 3.24
CA ASN A 140 -2.04 -20.40 3.43
C ASN A 140 -1.31 -19.06 3.59
N PHE A 141 -1.75 -18.06 2.83
CA PHE A 141 -1.21 -16.72 2.95
C PHE A 141 -1.56 -16.11 4.31
N VAL A 142 -2.82 -16.17 4.74
CA VAL A 142 -3.23 -15.61 6.03
C VAL A 142 -2.60 -16.36 7.20
N ALA A 143 -2.51 -17.69 7.15
CA ALA A 143 -1.86 -18.50 8.18
C ALA A 143 -0.37 -18.17 8.35
N HIS A 144 0.28 -17.62 7.32
CA HIS A 144 1.69 -17.27 7.38
C HIS A 144 1.97 -16.01 8.21
N TRP A 145 1.09 -15.00 8.14
CA TRP A 145 1.32 -13.70 8.79
C TRP A 145 0.46 -13.47 10.02
N LEU A 146 -0.75 -14.03 10.08
CA LEU A 146 -1.71 -13.76 11.15
C LEU A 146 -1.16 -14.11 12.55
N PRO A 147 -0.50 -15.28 12.77
CA PRO A 147 0.06 -15.61 14.08
C PRO A 147 1.16 -14.64 14.55
N LYS A 148 1.77 -13.85 13.65
CA LYS A 148 2.83 -12.89 13.99
C LYS A 148 2.29 -11.59 14.57
N VAL A 149 0.99 -11.30 14.39
CA VAL A 149 0.37 -10.01 14.73
C VAL A 149 -0.89 -10.15 15.58
N ASN A 150 -1.38 -11.37 15.79
CA ASN A 150 -2.69 -11.64 16.41
C ASN A 150 -2.87 -11.08 17.83
N GLU A 151 -1.80 -10.95 18.62
CA GLU A 151 -1.90 -10.55 20.03
C GLU A 151 -2.40 -9.12 20.22
N LYS A 152 -2.07 -8.23 19.27
CA LYS A 152 -2.40 -6.80 19.34
C LYS A 152 -3.33 -6.33 18.24
N LEU A 153 -3.64 -7.21 17.28
CA LEU A 153 -4.54 -6.90 16.17
C LEU A 153 -5.97 -6.66 16.68
N ARG A 154 -6.48 -5.46 16.44
CA ARG A 154 -7.82 -4.99 16.83
C ARG A 154 -8.73 -4.76 15.63
N ALA A 155 -8.17 -4.35 14.49
CA ALA A 155 -8.92 -4.14 13.27
C ALA A 155 -8.29 -4.91 12.10
N LEU A 156 -9.13 -5.62 11.35
CA LEU A 156 -8.72 -6.36 10.16
C LEU A 156 -9.73 -6.11 9.03
N SER A 157 -9.24 -5.62 7.91
CA SER A 157 -9.98 -5.47 6.65
C SER A 157 -9.26 -6.22 5.54
N ILE A 158 -9.97 -7.14 4.87
CA ILE A 158 -9.47 -7.87 3.70
C ILE A 158 -10.50 -7.73 2.58
N SER A 159 -10.10 -7.07 1.49
CA SER A 159 -10.93 -6.85 0.31
C SER A 159 -10.33 -7.55 -0.91
N ASP A 160 -10.89 -8.70 -1.29
CA ASP A 160 -10.44 -9.44 -2.46
C ASP A 160 -11.10 -8.94 -3.76
N PHE A 161 -10.49 -9.26 -4.89
CA PHE A 161 -11.11 -9.02 -6.19
C PHE A 161 -12.28 -9.99 -6.41
N TRP A 162 -13.51 -9.47 -6.51
CA TRP A 162 -14.76 -10.24 -6.53
C TRP A 162 -14.76 -11.41 -7.53
N VAL A 163 -14.26 -11.19 -8.76
CA VAL A 163 -14.19 -12.22 -9.81
C VAL A 163 -13.31 -13.39 -9.40
N GLN A 164 -12.36 -13.23 -8.49
CA GLN A 164 -11.56 -14.35 -7.98
C GLN A 164 -12.20 -15.02 -6.76
N SER A 165 -12.76 -14.22 -5.85
CA SER A 165 -13.38 -14.73 -4.63
C SER A 165 -14.58 -15.61 -4.88
N CYS A 166 -15.41 -15.29 -5.88
CA CYS A 166 -16.63 -16.05 -6.17
C CYS A 166 -16.36 -17.53 -6.54
N TRP A 167 -15.18 -17.83 -7.07
CA TRP A 167 -14.82 -19.19 -7.54
C TRP A 167 -13.85 -19.92 -6.61
N ARG A 168 -13.44 -19.26 -5.52
CA ARG A 168 -12.43 -19.78 -4.59
C ARG A 168 -12.99 -19.74 -3.17
N PRO A 169 -13.71 -20.78 -2.74
CA PRO A 169 -14.17 -20.85 -1.36
C PRO A 169 -12.97 -20.77 -0.40
N SER A 170 -13.09 -19.93 0.63
CA SER A 170 -12.04 -19.77 1.62
C SER A 170 -12.57 -19.97 3.03
N ASN A 171 -11.85 -20.78 3.81
CA ASN A 171 -12.10 -20.98 5.24
C ASN A 171 -11.30 -19.98 6.10
N VAL A 172 -10.85 -18.86 5.51
CA VAL A 172 -10.04 -17.84 6.20
C VAL A 172 -10.71 -17.29 7.45
N LEU A 173 -12.05 -17.22 7.49
CA LEU A 173 -12.78 -16.75 8.66
C LEU A 173 -12.60 -17.67 9.88
N ALA A 174 -12.55 -19.00 9.66
CA ALA A 174 -12.29 -19.95 10.75
C ALA A 174 -10.86 -19.76 11.29
N LEU A 175 -9.91 -19.48 10.41
CA LEU A 175 -8.53 -19.17 10.79
C LEU A 175 -8.44 -17.85 11.59
N ILE A 176 -9.10 -16.79 11.11
CA ILE A 176 -9.15 -15.49 11.81
C ILE A 176 -9.77 -15.65 13.20
N SER A 177 -10.93 -16.33 13.27
CA SER A 177 -11.66 -16.56 14.51
C SER A 177 -10.86 -17.37 15.53
N SER A 178 -9.98 -18.28 15.09
CA SER A 178 -9.16 -19.11 15.99
C SER A 178 -7.91 -18.40 16.52
N HIS A 179 -7.42 -17.36 15.83
CA HIS A 179 -6.19 -16.66 16.20
C HIS A 179 -6.42 -15.29 16.83
N CYS A 180 -7.49 -14.58 16.47
CA CYS A 180 -7.66 -13.17 16.81
C CYS A 180 -8.70 -12.95 17.91
N HIS A 181 -8.32 -13.22 19.17
CA HIS A 181 -9.22 -13.06 20.32
C HIS A 181 -9.44 -11.60 20.74
N HIS A 182 -8.60 -10.67 20.27
CA HIS A 182 -8.67 -9.24 20.57
C HIS A 182 -9.23 -8.40 19.42
N LEU A 183 -9.71 -9.06 18.36
CA LEU A 183 -10.27 -8.38 17.20
C LEU A 183 -11.61 -7.73 17.58
N LEU A 184 -11.70 -6.41 17.38
CA LEU A 184 -12.89 -5.61 17.63
C LEU A 184 -13.64 -5.32 16.33
N GLU A 185 -12.89 -5.16 15.24
CA GLU A 185 -13.43 -4.79 13.93
C GLU A 185 -12.93 -5.78 12.87
N LEU A 186 -13.88 -6.40 12.18
CA LEU A 186 -13.63 -7.24 11.02
C LEU A 186 -14.46 -6.71 9.86
N GLU A 187 -13.79 -6.12 8.88
CA GLU A 187 -14.38 -5.74 7.62
C GLU A 187 -13.96 -6.73 6.54
N LYS A 188 -14.89 -7.05 5.65
CA LYS A 188 -14.68 -8.03 4.60
C LYS A 188 -15.46 -7.61 3.37
N GLU A 189 -14.74 -7.44 2.28
CA GLU A 189 -15.31 -7.26 0.96
C GLU A 189 -15.03 -8.51 0.10
N PHE A 190 -16.09 -9.19 -0.33
CA PHE A 190 -16.07 -10.35 -1.26
C PHE A 190 -15.37 -11.64 -0.76
N LEU A 191 -16.01 -12.46 0.11
CA LEU A 191 -15.67 -13.91 0.23
C LEU A 191 -16.84 -14.77 -0.23
N ALA A 192 -16.55 -15.79 -1.03
CA ALA A 192 -17.40 -16.98 -1.12
C ALA A 192 -17.22 -17.82 0.15
N VAL A 193 -18.27 -17.92 0.95
CA VAL A 193 -18.32 -18.87 2.08
C VAL A 193 -18.67 -20.24 1.50
N SER A 194 -17.90 -21.26 1.88
CA SER A 194 -18.18 -22.66 1.54
C SER A 194 -19.58 -23.04 2.07
N GLY A 195 -20.54 -23.18 1.15
CA GLY A 195 -21.92 -23.59 1.46
C GLY A 195 -23.04 -22.70 0.90
N TRP A 196 -22.75 -21.52 0.33
CA TRP A 196 -23.82 -20.58 -0.11
C TRP A 196 -23.86 -20.28 -1.62
N PHE A 197 -22.89 -20.72 -2.41
CA PHE A 197 -22.81 -20.36 -3.85
C PHE A 197 -22.76 -21.55 -4.82
N ALA A 198 -22.83 -22.79 -4.32
CA ALA A 198 -22.70 -23.96 -5.19
C ALA A 198 -24.00 -24.29 -5.97
N SER A 199 -25.15 -23.80 -5.53
CA SER A 199 -26.45 -24.12 -6.16
C SER A 199 -26.95 -23.04 -7.12
N ASP A 200 -26.62 -21.76 -6.86
CA ASP A 200 -27.33 -20.63 -7.48
C ASP A 200 -26.46 -19.76 -8.42
N ALA A 201 -25.22 -20.17 -8.68
CA ALA A 201 -24.34 -19.47 -9.62
C ALA A 201 -24.65 -19.87 -11.08
N GLN A 202 -25.85 -19.57 -11.57
CA GLN A 202 -26.13 -19.49 -13.00
C GLN A 202 -26.58 -18.09 -13.39
N ALA A 203 -25.73 -17.45 -14.22
CA ALA A 203 -25.93 -16.18 -14.92
C ALA A 203 -25.98 -14.89 -14.07
N TYR A 204 -24.79 -14.37 -13.72
CA TYR A 204 -24.62 -12.94 -13.44
C TYR A 204 -24.84 -12.14 -14.74
N ASN A 205 -25.85 -11.24 -14.74
CA ASN A 205 -26.09 -10.34 -15.86
C ASN A 205 -25.27 -9.06 -15.68
N PHE A 206 -24.22 -8.93 -16.51
CA PHE A 206 -23.25 -7.84 -16.46
C PHE A 206 -23.82 -6.44 -16.74
N ASP A 207 -24.99 -6.33 -17.37
CA ASP A 207 -25.59 -5.03 -17.71
C ASP A 207 -26.41 -4.42 -16.58
N THR A 208 -26.86 -5.23 -15.61
CA THR A 208 -27.83 -4.77 -14.59
C THR A 208 -27.29 -4.83 -13.17
N GLY A 209 -26.21 -5.57 -12.90
CA GLY A 209 -25.65 -5.72 -11.56
C GLY A 209 -26.59 -6.41 -10.56
N ILE A 210 -27.62 -7.11 -11.06
CA ILE A 210 -28.65 -7.78 -10.25
C ILE A 210 -28.42 -9.29 -10.28
N TYR A 211 -28.58 -9.92 -9.12
CA TYR A 211 -28.69 -11.37 -8.98
C TYR A 211 -30.12 -11.80 -9.34
N TYR A 212 -30.26 -12.69 -10.33
CA TYR A 212 -31.52 -13.38 -10.55
C TYR A 212 -31.53 -14.64 -9.68
N VAL A 213 -32.44 -14.68 -8.72
CA VAL A 213 -32.75 -15.89 -7.94
C VAL A 213 -33.82 -16.64 -8.72
N GLY A 214 -33.53 -17.89 -9.10
CA GLY A 214 -34.51 -18.83 -9.65
C GLY A 214 -35.36 -19.46 -8.56
#